data_AF-A0A0D3AGZ6-F1
#
_entry.id   AF-A0A0D3AGZ6-F1
#
_cell.length_a   1.000
_cell.length_b   1.000
_cell.length_c   1.000
_cell.angle_alpha   90.00
_cell.angle_beta   90.00
_cell.angle_gamma   90.00
#
_symmetry.space_group_name_H-M   'P 1'
#
loop_
_entity.id
_entity.type
_entity.pdbx_description
1 polymer ?
#
loop_
_entity_poly.entity_id
_entity_poly.type
_entity_poly.pdbx_seq_one_letter_code
_entity_poly.pdbx_strand_id
1 'polypeptide(L)' 'MTTPNIAAAYNGNFMKRVYIGKGTPKRPNSGVDGFLFATFNENQKQPGTEQNFGLYNPVDMKPIYKLF' A
#
# COMPACT_ATOMS: atom_id res chain seq x y z
N MET A 1 7.60 10.32 11.63
CA MET A 1 6.29 9.84 12.13
C MET A 1 5.49 9.36 10.94
N THR A 2 4.94 8.15 10.98
CA THR A 2 4.07 7.61 9.91
C THR A 2 2.60 7.72 10.33
N THR A 3 1.68 7.88 9.37
CA THR A 3 0.24 8.02 9.63
C THR A 3 -0.60 7.26 8.59
N PRO A 4 -1.84 6.88 8.92
CA PRO A 4 -2.77 6.30 7.94
C PRO A 4 -2.96 7.17 6.69
N ASN A 5 -2.95 8.50 6.82
CA ASN A 5 -3.08 9.41 5.69
C ASN A 5 -1.88 9.36 4.73
N ILE A 6 -0.66 9.22 5.27
CA ILE A 6 0.56 9.05 4.45
C ILE A 6 0.51 7.70 3.73
N ALA A 7 0.09 6.63 4.43
CA ALA A 7 -0.06 5.29 3.84
C ALA A 7 -1.12 5.28 2.72
N ALA A 8 -2.28 5.90 2.94
CA ALA A 8 -3.34 6.05 1.95
C ALA A 8 -2.86 6.81 0.70
N ALA A 9 -2.13 7.91 0.89
CA ALA A 9 -1.57 8.68 -0.21
C ALA A 9 -0.57 7.86 -1.04
N TYR A 10 0.34 7.14 -0.38
CA TYR A 10 1.35 6.32 -1.05
C TYR A 10 0.72 5.16 -1.84
N ASN A 11 -0.09 4.33 -1.17
CA ASN A 11 -0.71 3.16 -1.77
C ASN A 11 -1.75 3.55 -2.85
N GLY A 12 -2.52 4.62 -2.63
CA GLY A 12 -3.45 5.16 -3.62
C GLY A 12 -2.74 5.69 -4.87
N ASN A 13 -1.61 6.38 -4.72
CA ASN A 13 -0.81 6.85 -5.85
C ASN A 13 -0.15 5.70 -6.61
N PHE A 14 0.31 4.67 -5.89
CA PHE A 14 0.82 3.45 -6.51
C PHE A 14 -0.25 2.77 -7.38
N MET A 15 -1.46 2.56 -6.87
CA MET A 15 -2.55 1.97 -7.66
C MET A 15 -2.89 2.81 -8.90
N LYS A 16 -2.97 4.14 -8.77
CA LYS A 16 -3.18 5.04 -9.91
C LYS A 16 -2.07 4.88 -10.96
N ARG A 17 -0.81 4.77 -10.52
CA ARG A 17 0.36 4.59 -11.41
C ARG A 17 0.27 3.29 -12.20
N VAL A 18 -0.07 2.19 -11.53
CA VAL A 18 -0.26 0.87 -12.15
C VAL A 18 -1.44 0.90 -13.12
N TYR A 19 -2.58 1.44 -12.70
CA TYR A 19 -3.79 1.54 -13.53
C TYR A 19 -3.60 2.36 -14.81
N ILE A 20 -2.89 3.50 -14.73
CA ILE A 20 -2.56 4.31 -15.92
C ILE A 20 -1.66 3.54 -16.90
N GLY A 21 -0.93 2.53 -16.45
CA GLY A 21 -0.08 1.68 -17.30
C GLY A 21 1.15 2.38 -17.85
N LYS A 22 1.44 3.62 -17.44
CA LYS A 22 2.64 4.34 -17.86
C LYS A 22 3.86 3.72 -17.19
N GLY A 23 4.84 3.31 -17.99
CA GLY A 23 6.07 2.73 -17.49
C GLY A 23 7.00 3.75 -16.84
N THR A 24 8.28 3.39 -16.73
CA THR A 24 9.33 4.26 -16.17
C THR A 24 9.99 5.10 -17.27
N PRO A 25 10.76 6.16 -16.95
CA PRO A 25 11.47 6.93 -17.98
C PRO A 25 12.35 6.06 -18.91
N LYS A 26 12.96 4.99 -18.39
CA LYS A 26 13.76 4.04 -19.19
C LYS A 26 12.91 3.09 -20.04
N ARG A 27 11.67 2.79 -19.62
CA ARG A 27 10.74 1.89 -20.32
C ARG A 27 9.34 2.52 -20.33
N PRO A 28 9.11 3.60 -21.10
CA PRO A 28 7.90 4.40 -20.97
C PRO A 28 6.62 3.69 -21.41
N ASN A 29 6.75 2.75 -22.36
CA ASN A 29 5.64 1.99 -22.95
C ASN A 29 5.45 0.59 -22.34
N SER A 30 6.14 0.30 -21.23
CA SER A 30 6.01 -0.95 -20.50
C SER A 30 5.43 -0.66 -19.14
N GLY A 31 4.15 -0.99 -18.96
CA GLY A 31 3.46 -0.86 -17.67
C GLY A 31 4.22 -1.55 -16.53
N VAL A 32 3.95 -1.11 -15.31
CA VAL A 32 4.54 -1.68 -14.10
C VAL A 32 3.45 -2.42 -13.36
N ASP A 33 3.68 -3.71 -13.13
CA ASP A 33 2.90 -4.49 -12.17
C ASP A 33 3.58 -4.43 -10.80
N GLY A 34 2.79 -4.56 -9.74
CA GLY A 34 3.35 -4.74 -8.42
C GLY A 34 2.29 -5.05 -7.37
N PHE A 35 2.78 -5.36 -6.18
CA PHE A 35 1.97 -5.84 -5.06
C PHE A 35 2.03 -4.83 -3.92
N LEU A 36 0.87 -4.54 -3.34
CA LEU A 36 0.81 -3.80 -2.08
C LEU A 36 1.22 -4.74 -0.95
N PHE A 37 2.17 -4.28 -0.13
CA PHE A 37 2.52 -4.93 1.12
C PHE A 37 1.81 -4.18 2.27
N ALA A 38 0.93 -4.78 3.06
CA ALA A 38 0.40 -6.16 2.99
C ALA A 38 -1.10 -6.17 3.29
N THR A 39 -1.75 -7.34 3.26
CA THR A 39 -3.19 -7.42 3.51
C THR A 39 -3.56 -7.01 4.94
N PHE A 40 -2.83 -7.49 5.96
CA PHE A 40 -3.16 -7.25 7.37
C PHE A 40 -2.01 -6.63 8.15
N ASN A 41 -2.35 -5.94 9.25
CA ASN A 41 -1.37 -5.59 10.28
C ASN A 41 -0.85 -6.86 10.96
N GLU A 42 0.47 -7.01 11.04
CA GLU A 42 1.14 -8.22 11.54
C GLU A 42 1.75 -7.97 12.93
N ASN A 43 0.98 -8.25 13.99
CA ASN A 43 1.38 -7.92 15.37
C ASN A 43 2.57 -8.73 15.93
N GLN A 44 3.00 -9.81 15.26
CA GLN A 44 4.18 -10.58 15.66
C GLN A 44 5.49 -10.07 15.05
N LYS A 45 5.45 -9.02 14.21
CA LYS A 45 6.65 -8.34 13.72
C LYS A 45 7.33 -7.50 14.81
N GLN A 46 8.53 -7.01 14.51
CA GLN A 46 9.27 -6.10 15.38
C GLN A 46 8.39 -4.90 15.78
N PRO A 47 8.37 -4.49 17.06
CA PRO A 47 7.54 -3.37 17.51
C PRO A 47 7.82 -2.08 16.72
N GLY A 48 6.75 -1.39 16.30
CA GLY A 48 6.83 -0.14 15.56
C GLY A 48 6.12 -0.20 14.20
N THR A 49 6.70 0.46 13.19
CA THR A 49 6.09 0.56 11.84
C THR A 49 5.83 -0.80 11.21
N GLU A 50 6.71 -1.77 11.45
CA GLU A 50 6.63 -3.14 10.90
C GLU A 50 5.30 -3.84 11.22
N GLN A 51 4.68 -3.54 12.37
CA GLN A 51 3.37 -4.11 12.74
C GLN A 51 2.18 -3.46 12.03
N ASN A 52 2.40 -2.41 11.21
CA ASN A 52 1.37 -1.48 10.76
C ASN A 52 1.34 -1.25 9.23
N PHE A 53 1.82 -2.23 8.43
CA PHE A 53 1.78 -2.16 6.96
C PHE A 53 0.46 -2.62 6.33
N GLY A 54 -0.49 -3.12 7.11
CA GLY A 54 -1.73 -3.70 6.63
C GLY A 54 -2.67 -2.71 5.94
N LEU A 55 -3.36 -3.19 4.92
CA LEU A 55 -4.54 -2.52 4.36
C LEU A 55 -5.77 -2.69 5.28
N TYR A 56 -5.83 -3.79 6.03
CA TYR A 56 -6.95 -4.16 6.88
C TYR A 56 -6.52 -4.53 8.31
N ASN A 57 -7.42 -4.34 9.27
CA ASN A 57 -7.27 -4.90 10.60
C ASN A 57 -7.54 -6.41 10.56
N PRO A 58 -6.70 -7.26 11.18
CA PRO A 58 -6.86 -8.72 11.11
C PRO A 58 -8.09 -9.26 11.86
N VAL A 59 -8.64 -8.52 12.83
CA VAL A 59 -9.73 -9.01 13.70
C VAL A 59 -11.09 -8.77 13.07
N ASP A 60 -11.36 -7.54 12.65
CA ASP A 60 -12.68 -7.13 12.14
C ASP A 60 -12.69 -6.89 10.62
N MET A 61 -11.55 -7.11 9.95
CA MET A 61 -11.36 -6.92 8.51
C MET A 61 -11.70 -5.50 8.02
N LYS A 62 -11.81 -4.52 8.92
CA LYS A 62 -12.05 -3.14 8.51
C LYS A 62 -10.80 -2.55 7.86
N PRO A 63 -10.97 -1.73 6.81
CA PRO A 63 -9.84 -1.04 6.20
C PRO A 63 -9.21 -0.09 7.22
N ILE A 64 -7.88 -0.05 7.27
CA ILE A 64 -7.13 0.92 8.09
C ILE A 64 -7.31 2.34 7.53
N TYR A 65 -7.43 2.45 6.21
CA TYR A 65 -7.73 3.68 5.48
C TYR A 65 -8.44 3.37 4.17
N LYS A 66 -9.16 4.36 3.64
CA LYS A 66 -9.91 4.23 2.39
C LYS A 66 -8.93 4.14 1.19
N LEU A 67 -8.93 3.00 0.51
CA LEU A 67 -8.22 2.80 -0.76
C LEU A 67 -9.14 2.88 -1.99
N PHE A 68 -10.43 2.61 -1.78
CA PHE A 68 -11.51 2.54 -2.77
C PHE A 68 -12.72 3.30 -2.24
#